data_AF-A0A7C5I2E5-F1
#
_entry.id   AF-A0A7C5I2E5-F1
#
_cell.length_a   1.000
_cell.length_b   1.000
_cell.length_c   1.000
_cell.angle_alpha   90.00
_cell.angle_beta   90.00
_cell.angle_gamma   90.00
#
_symmetry.space_group_name_H-M   'P 1'
#
loop_
_entity.id
_entity.type
_entity.pdbx_description
1 polymer ?
#
loop_
_entity_poly.entity_id
_entity_poly.type
_entity_poly.pdbx_seq_one_letter_code
_entity_poly.pdbx_strand_id
1 'polypeptide(L)'
;MTKNGKSLLPSGITAVQGRFSMGDSVIIQGKNKQKIAIGMVNYNSGDLQKIIGARTSQIESILGYRHDDEIVHRDNLILESRLETT
;
A
#
# COMPACT_ATOMS: atom_id res chain seq x y z
N MET A 1 -8.42 -2.07 -4.79
CA MET A 1 -8.45 -3.43 -4.21
C MET A 1 -9.77 -4.08 -4.55
N THR A 2 -9.76 -5.24 -5.21
CA THR A 2 -10.98 -6.01 -5.49
C THR A 2 -11.19 -7.07 -4.41
N LYS A 3 -12.43 -7.58 -4.27
CA LYS A 3 -12.90 -8.49 -3.20
C LYS A 3 -12.09 -9.79 -2.98
N ASN A 4 -11.04 -10.07 -3.75
CA ASN A 4 -10.26 -11.31 -3.70
C ASN A 4 -8.86 -11.18 -3.05
N GLY A 5 -8.60 -10.14 -2.25
CA GLY A 5 -7.31 -10.05 -1.53
C GLY A 5 -6.12 -9.95 -2.47
N LYS A 6 -6.15 -9.01 -3.41
CA LYS A 6 -4.97 -8.66 -4.20
C LYS A 6 -4.12 -7.66 -3.42
N SER A 7 -2.81 -7.77 -3.57
CA SER A 7 -1.85 -6.82 -3.02
C SER A 7 -2.13 -5.37 -3.46
N LEU A 8 -1.68 -4.40 -2.67
CA LEU A 8 -1.75 -2.99 -3.03
C LEU A 8 -0.52 -2.63 -3.85
N LEU A 9 -0.73 -2.32 -5.14
CA LEU A 9 0.32 -1.83 -6.05
C LEU A 9 0.41 -0.31 -6.03
N PRO A 10 1.55 0.29 -6.42
CA PRO A 10 1.70 1.74 -6.48
C PRO A 10 0.65 2.40 -7.39
N SER A 11 0.29 1.74 -8.50
CA SER A 11 -0.74 2.18 -9.45
C SER A 11 -2.14 2.32 -8.85
N GLY A 12 -2.40 1.67 -7.71
CA GLY A 12 -3.68 1.73 -7.01
C GLY A 12 -3.78 2.82 -5.94
N ILE A 13 -2.70 3.57 -5.71
CA ILE A 13 -2.61 4.60 -4.65
C ILE A 13 -2.83 5.97 -5.28
N THR A 14 -3.58 6.83 -4.60
CA THR A 14 -3.85 8.21 -5.03
C THR A 14 -3.22 9.26 -4.11
N ALA A 15 -2.92 8.90 -2.87
CA ALA A 15 -2.31 9.80 -1.88
C ALA A 15 -1.61 9.00 -0.78
N VAL A 16 -0.61 9.62 -0.16
CA VAL A 16 0.09 9.14 1.03
C VAL A 16 0.05 10.24 2.08
N GLN A 17 -0.24 9.90 3.33
CA GLN A 17 -0.32 10.85 4.44
C GLN A 17 0.47 10.32 5.64
N GLY A 18 1.07 11.24 6.39
CA GLY A 18 1.90 10.90 7.55
C GLY A 18 3.32 10.47 7.17
N ARG A 19 4.08 10.04 8.18
CA ARG A 19 5.43 9.48 8.04
C ARG A 19 5.43 8.06 8.59
N PHE A 20 6.04 7.16 7.85
CA PHE A 20 6.22 5.76 8.21
C PHE A 20 7.43 5.19 7.45
N SER A 21 7.97 4.12 8.00
CA SER A 21 9.10 3.34 7.49
C SER A 21 8.62 2.03 6.87
N MET A 22 9.52 1.36 6.15
CA MET A 22 9.28 -0.02 5.71
C MET A 22 9.03 -0.92 6.94
N GLY A 23 8.05 -1.82 6.86
CA GLY A 23 7.63 -2.69 7.95
C GLY A 23 6.62 -2.09 8.91
N ASP A 24 6.30 -0.79 8.80
CA ASP A 24 5.25 -0.20 9.63
C ASP A 24 3.86 -0.64 9.14
N SER A 25 2.92 -0.77 10.08
CA SER A 25 1.51 -0.95 9.77
C SER A 25 0.84 0.40 9.49
N VAL A 26 0.11 0.49 8.38
CA VAL A 26 -0.61 1.70 7.96
C VAL A 26 -2.09 1.42 7.75
N ILE A 27 -2.90 2.47 7.93
CA ILE A 27 -4.32 2.44 7.56
C ILE A 27 -4.44 2.67 6.05
N ILE A 28 -5.18 1.80 5.38
CA ILE A 28 -5.54 1.95 3.97
C ILE A 28 -6.97 2.47 3.90
N GLN A 29 -7.14 3.60 3.23
CA GLN A 29 -8.44 4.25 3.07
C GLN A 29 -8.98 4.10 1.64
N GLY A 30 -10.30 3.95 1.53
CA GLY A 30 -11.01 4.03 0.26
C GLY A 30 -11.17 5.47 -0.24
N LYS A 31 -11.80 5.64 -1.40
CA LYS A 31 -12.01 6.95 -2.04
C LYS A 31 -12.76 7.96 -1.16
N ASN A 32 -13.60 7.51 -0.23
CA ASN A 32 -14.38 8.36 0.66
C ASN A 32 -13.71 8.54 2.04
N LYS A 33 -12.39 8.29 2.12
CA LYS A 33 -11.59 8.32 3.37
C LYS A 33 -12.00 7.30 4.44
N GLN A 34 -12.90 6.38 4.11
CA GLN A 34 -13.25 5.29 5.02
C GLN A 34 -12.08 4.30 5.11
N LYS A 35 -11.78 3.84 6.33
CA LYS A 35 -10.83 2.74 6.53
C LYS A 35 -11.38 1.47 5.87
N ILE A 36 -10.57 0.83 5.03
CA ILE A 36 -10.94 -0.42 4.34
C ILE A 36 -10.00 -1.57 4.68
N ALA A 37 -8.78 -1.27 5.14
CA ALA A 37 -7.81 -2.26 5.56
C ALA A 37 -6.74 -1.64 6.45
N ILE A 38 -5.98 -2.50 7.11
CA ILE A 38 -4.65 -2.22 7.66
C ILE A 38 -3.65 -3.13 6.94
N GLY A 39 -2.44 -2.65 6.70
CA GLY A 39 -1.39 -3.53 6.21
C GLY A 39 0.02 -3.01 6.43
N MET A 40 0.98 -3.92 6.34
CA MET A 40 2.40 -3.62 6.50
C MET A 40 3.01 -3.15 5.18
N VAL A 41 3.72 -2.01 5.20
CA VAL A 41 4.27 -1.42 3.98
C VAL A 41 5.67 -1.93 3.62
N ASN A 42 5.93 -2.09 2.33
CA ASN A 42 7.23 -2.48 1.77
C ASN A 42 8.11 -1.27 1.39
N TYR A 43 7.57 -0.05 1.47
CA TYR A 43 8.28 1.19 1.17
C TYR A 43 7.98 2.23 2.24
N ASN A 44 8.99 3.05 2.58
CA ASN A 44 8.78 4.19 3.45
C ASN A 44 7.93 5.26 2.76
N SER A 45 7.34 6.15 3.56
CA SER A 45 6.45 7.22 3.08
C SER A 45 7.06 8.14 2.02
N GLY A 46 8.36 8.44 2.10
CA GLY A 46 9.05 9.32 1.16
C GLY A 46 9.26 8.67 -0.21
N ASP A 47 9.62 7.39 -0.25
CA ASP A 47 9.74 6.66 -1.50
C ASP A 47 8.38 6.35 -2.09
N LEU A 48 7.40 6.00 -1.26
CA LEU A 48 6.05 5.76 -1.72
C LEU A 48 5.45 6.99 -2.41
N GLN A 49 5.71 8.20 -1.91
CA GLN A 49 5.29 9.46 -2.54
C GLN A 49 5.81 9.63 -3.97
N LYS A 50 7.02 9.12 -4.28
CA LYS A 50 7.62 9.24 -5.61
C LYS A 50 7.02 8.25 -6.62
N ILE A 51 6.54 7.10 -6.14
CA ILE A 51 6.04 6.00 -7.00
C ILE A 51 4.52 5.88 -7.02
N ILE A 52 3.78 6.83 -6.44
CA ILE A 52 2.30 6.88 -6.54
C ILE A 52 1.88 6.84 -8.01
N GLY A 53 0.95 5.95 -8.35
CA GLY A 53 0.42 5.82 -9.70
C GLY A 53 1.37 5.14 -10.70
N ALA A 54 2.62 4.86 -10.32
CA ALA A 54 3.61 4.23 -11.19
C ALA A 54 3.25 2.76 -11.48
N ARG A 55 3.68 2.27 -12.64
CA ARG A 55 3.74 0.83 -12.92
C ARG A 55 4.88 0.22 -12.12
N THR A 56 4.74 -1.03 -11.70
CA THR A 56 5.78 -1.74 -10.92
C THR A 56 7.13 -1.78 -11.63
N SER A 57 7.11 -1.86 -12.97
CA SER A 57 8.32 -1.79 -13.81
C SER A 57 9.06 -0.44 -13.76
N GLN A 58 8.46 0.61 -13.22
CA GLN A 58 9.07 1.95 -13.13
C GLN A 58 9.71 2.21 -11.76
N ILE A 59 9.48 1.35 -10.75
CA ILE A 59 9.94 1.57 -9.37
C ILE A 59 11.45 1.76 -9.32
N GLU A 60 12.21 0.84 -9.91
CA GLU A 60 13.67 0.88 -9.91
C GLU A 60 14.21 2.14 -10.60
N SER A 61 13.60 2.56 -11.71
CA SER A 61 14.01 3.79 -12.41
C SER A 61 13.75 5.07 -11.62
N ILE A 62 12.74 5.08 -10.73
CA ILE A 62 12.35 6.25 -9.93
C ILE A 62 13.13 6.29 -8.61
N LEU A 63 13.34 5.14 -7.97
CA LEU A 63 13.94 5.06 -6.64
C LEU A 63 15.44 4.70 -6.68
N GLY A 64 15.93 4.16 -7.79
CA GLY A 64 17.27 3.56 -7.88
C GLY A 64 17.35 2.15 -7.29
N TYR A 65 16.23 1.59 -6.82
CA TYR A 65 16.12 0.23 -6.29
C TYR A 65 14.69 -0.29 -6.40
N ARG A 66 14.50 -1.61 -6.30
CA ARG A 66 13.19 -2.25 -6.20
C ARG A 66 13.27 -3.40 -5.20
N HIS A 67 12.59 -3.24 -4.07
CA HIS A 67 12.52 -4.29 -3.05
C HIS A 67 11.36 -5.25 -3.36
N ASP A 68 10.17 -4.71 -3.62
CA ASP A 68 8.95 -5.45 -3.98
C ASP A 68 8.16 -4.75 -5.09
N ASP A 69 7.27 -5.49 -5.75
CA ASP A 69 6.31 -4.93 -6.71
C ASP A 69 5.16 -4.24 -6.00
N GLU A 70 4.76 -4.82 -4.88
CA GLU A 70 3.69 -4.39 -4.01
C GLU A 70 4.15 -3.37 -2.99
N ILE A 71 3.27 -2.41 -2.71
CA ILE A 71 3.38 -1.53 -1.55
C ILE A 71 2.95 -2.25 -0.27
N VAL A 72 1.89 -3.06 -0.36
CA VAL A 72 1.44 -3.94 0.71
C VAL A 72 1.11 -5.30 0.08
N HIS A 73 1.84 -6.34 0.46
CA HIS A 73 1.53 -7.70 0.04
C HIS A 73 0.20 -8.17 0.63
N ARG A 74 -0.58 -8.96 -0.12
CA ARG A 74 -1.91 -9.43 0.31
C ARG A 74 -1.92 -10.17 1.65
N ASP A 75 -0.84 -10.89 1.96
CA ASP A 75 -0.73 -11.69 3.19
C ASP A 75 -0.43 -10.80 4.40
N ASN A 76 0.06 -9.59 4.16
CA ASN A 76 0.32 -8.56 5.16
C ASN A 76 -0.81 -7.53 5.21
N LEU A 77 -2.01 -7.90 4.76
CA LEU A 77 -3.17 -7.02 4.66
C LEU A 77 -4.39 -7.65 5.32
N ILE A 78 -5.02 -6.89 6.21
CA ILE A 78 -6.26 -7.27 6.89
C ILE A 78 -7.36 -6.31 6.45
N LEU A 79 -8.42 -6.85 5.83
CA LEU A 79 -9.59 -6.08 5.42
C LEU A 79 -10.48 -5.76 6.63
N GLU A 80 -11.06 -4.56 6.65
CA GLU A 80 -11.99 -4.15 7.72
C GLU A 80 -13.17 -5.11 7.84
N SER A 81 -13.70 -5.60 6.71
CA SER A 81 -14.81 -6.56 6.68
C SER A 81 -14.49 -7.93 7.28
N ARG A 82 -13.21 -8.23 7.59
CA ARG A 82 -12.79 -9.44 8.31
C ARG A 82 -12.63 -9.21 9.81
N LEU A 83 -12.64 -7.95 10.26
CA LEU A 83 -12.53 -7.57 11.66
C LEU A 83 -13.90 -7.48 12.35
N GLU A 84 -14.98 -7.24 11.59
CA GLU A 84 -16.36 -7.12 12.12
C GLU A 84 -17.01 -8.46 12.55
N THR A 85 -16.26 -9.58 12.51
CA THR A 85 -16.78 -10.92 12.88
C THR A 85 -16.43 -11.33 14.32
N THR A 86 -16.07 -10.38 15.20
CA THR A 86 -15.84 -10.62 16.64
C THR A 86 -16.81 -9.77 17.46
#